data_AF-A0AA41QNB3-F1
#
_entry.id   AF-A0AA41QNB3-F1
#
_cell.length_a   1.000
_cell.length_b   1.000
_cell.length_c   1.000
_cell.angle_alpha   90.00
_cell.angle_beta   90.00
_cell.angle_gamma   90.00
#
_symmetry.space_group_name_H-M   'P 1'
#
loop_
_entity.id
_entity.type
_entity.pdbx_description
1 polymer ?
#
loop_
_entity_poly.entity_id
_entity_poly.type
_entity_poly.pdbx_seq_one_letter_code
_entity_poly.pdbx_strand_id
1 'polypeptide(L)'
;MTRTLALLALIPVFAAAPALAQPAATGQSCARIDDEAKRLLCYDLVFRTGVPGVDPSAPPPAKVVTLDEQLVEGWPLTTAPSPTGKGVFMTLTNISPEPMTDSDQSAKLTISCAGANTSISFWFPGRYMSSEGRVLEASYDGSKAEKYDVGGYDSQMSLSGNKSIPVIKQLMAANKVKVSATPSSGPKFSAEFDLAGLTKAITPIREACGW
;
A
#
# COMPACT_ATOMS: atom_id res chain seq x y z
N MET A 1 -4.77 -6.34 100.51
CA MET A 1 -5.19 -7.72 100.18
C MET A 1 -6.24 -7.67 99.09
N THR A 2 -5.99 -8.46 98.04
CA THR A 2 -6.90 -8.87 96.94
C THR A 2 -7.67 -7.81 96.17
N ARG A 3 -7.32 -7.63 94.88
CA ARG A 3 -8.29 -7.43 93.80
C ARG A 3 -7.71 -7.77 92.41
N THR A 4 -8.08 -8.97 91.97
CA THR A 4 -8.52 -9.37 90.62
C THR A 4 -7.59 -9.16 89.42
N LEU A 5 -7.02 -10.27 88.93
CA LEU A 5 -6.58 -10.45 87.54
C LEU A 5 -7.77 -10.23 86.58
N ALA A 6 -7.61 -9.38 85.57
CA ALA A 6 -8.46 -9.35 84.40
C ALA A 6 -7.66 -9.90 83.20
N LEU A 7 -8.08 -11.06 82.71
CA LEU A 7 -7.61 -11.68 81.47
C LEU A 7 -8.02 -10.77 80.29
N LEU A 8 -7.06 -10.17 79.58
CA LEU A 8 -7.33 -9.56 78.27
C LEU A 8 -7.23 -10.65 77.20
N ALA A 9 -8.36 -11.00 76.60
CA ALA A 9 -8.42 -11.83 75.41
C ALA A 9 -7.90 -11.04 74.19
N LEU A 10 -6.83 -11.52 73.56
CA LEU A 10 -6.25 -10.94 72.35
C LEU A 10 -7.05 -11.45 71.13
N ILE A 11 -7.90 -10.61 70.56
CA ILE A 11 -8.64 -10.90 69.31
C ILE A 11 -7.76 -10.48 68.12
N PRO A 12 -7.37 -11.37 67.19
CA PRO A 12 -6.62 -10.97 66.01
C PRO A 12 -7.56 -10.29 65.01
N VAL A 13 -7.37 -8.99 64.81
CA VAL A 13 -8.04 -8.22 63.75
C VAL A 13 -7.37 -8.54 62.42
N PHE A 14 -8.00 -9.39 61.61
CA PHE A 14 -7.63 -9.56 60.20
C PHE A 14 -8.07 -8.31 59.42
N ALA A 15 -7.12 -7.44 59.07
CA ALA A 15 -7.37 -6.33 58.17
C ALA A 15 -7.42 -6.86 56.72
N ALA A 16 -8.62 -6.97 56.15
CA ALA A 16 -8.80 -7.17 54.71
C ALA A 16 -8.41 -5.88 53.98
N ALA A 17 -7.28 -5.87 53.28
CA ALA A 17 -6.93 -4.77 52.39
C ALA A 17 -7.89 -4.75 51.20
N PRO A 18 -8.50 -3.60 50.83
CA PRO A 18 -9.33 -3.51 49.64
C PRO A 18 -8.45 -3.72 48.40
N ALA A 19 -8.84 -4.64 47.53
CA ALA A 19 -8.27 -4.76 46.20
C ALA A 19 -8.66 -3.50 45.40
N LEU A 20 -7.69 -2.62 45.15
CA LEU A 20 -7.87 -1.49 44.25
C LEU A 20 -8.04 -2.04 42.83
N ALA A 21 -9.25 -1.88 42.26
CA ALA A 21 -9.48 -2.17 40.85
C ALA A 21 -8.58 -1.28 39.99
N GLN A 22 -7.74 -1.88 39.15
CA GLN A 22 -6.92 -1.13 38.21
C GLN A 22 -7.82 -0.38 37.22
N PRO A 23 -7.51 0.88 36.87
CA PRO A 23 -8.29 1.61 35.89
C PRO A 23 -8.29 0.87 34.55
N ALA A 24 -9.48 0.67 33.98
CA ALA A 24 -9.62 0.09 32.66
C ALA A 24 -8.88 0.97 31.64
N ALA A 25 -8.06 0.35 30.78
CA ALA A 25 -7.40 1.06 29.69
C ALA A 25 -8.45 1.73 28.80
N THR A 26 -8.19 2.97 28.39
CA THR A 26 -9.03 3.71 27.44
C THR A 26 -8.34 3.80 26.08
N GLY A 27 -9.10 4.06 25.01
CA GLY A 27 -8.51 4.26 23.68
C GLY A 27 -7.48 5.39 23.65
N GLN A 28 -7.67 6.44 24.45
CA GLN A 28 -6.72 7.54 24.59
C GLN A 28 -5.41 7.11 25.28
N SER A 29 -5.47 6.13 26.19
CA SER A 29 -4.26 5.57 26.80
C SER A 29 -3.45 4.74 25.82
N CYS A 30 -4.10 3.99 24.92
CA CYS A 30 -3.44 3.24 23.86
C CYS A 30 -2.74 4.14 22.84
N ALA A 31 -3.33 5.31 22.52
CA ALA A 31 -2.78 6.26 21.55
C ALA A 31 -1.37 6.78 21.93
N ARG A 32 -1.02 6.74 23.21
CA ARG A 32 0.27 7.21 23.74
C ARG A 32 1.37 6.15 23.72
N ILE A 33 1.05 4.93 23.26
CA ILE A 33 2.04 3.85 23.13
C ILE A 33 2.80 4.06 21.82
N ASP A 34 4.12 4.22 21.90
CA ASP A 34 4.98 4.46 20.72
C ASP A 34 5.15 3.19 19.87
N ASP A 35 5.27 2.04 20.53
CA ASP A 35 5.41 0.73 19.91
C ASP A 35 4.11 0.33 19.20
N GLU A 36 4.16 0.22 17.88
CA GLU A 36 2.98 0.04 17.03
C GLU A 36 2.23 -1.27 17.34
N ALA A 37 2.96 -2.35 17.59
CA ALA A 37 2.38 -3.66 17.88
C ALA A 37 1.69 -3.65 19.25
N LYS A 38 2.32 -3.05 20.27
CA LYS A 38 1.72 -2.90 21.60
C LYS A 38 0.54 -1.93 21.58
N ARG A 39 0.61 -0.87 20.80
CA ARG A 39 -0.48 0.08 20.60
C ARG A 39 -1.70 -0.61 19.99
N LEU A 40 -1.49 -1.43 18.95
CA LEU A 40 -2.56 -2.19 18.31
C LEU A 40 -3.21 -3.19 19.28
N LEU A 41 -2.40 -3.97 20.01
CA LEU A 41 -2.91 -4.91 21.01
C LEU A 41 -3.70 -4.21 22.12
N CYS A 42 -3.27 -3.01 22.54
CA CYS A 42 -4.01 -2.20 23.51
C CYS A 42 -5.40 -1.80 22.97
N TYR A 43 -5.48 -1.35 21.72
CA TYR A 43 -6.77 -1.02 21.11
C TYR A 43 -7.69 -2.23 21.02
N ASP A 44 -7.16 -3.39 20.63
CA ASP A 44 -7.92 -4.62 20.56
C ASP A 44 -8.49 -5.01 21.93
N LEU A 45 -7.70 -4.91 23.00
CA LEU A 45 -8.18 -5.19 24.36
C LEU A 45 -9.30 -4.23 24.79
N VAL A 46 -9.20 -2.95 24.45
CA VAL A 46 -10.18 -1.92 24.83
C VAL A 46 -11.49 -2.03 24.03
N PHE A 47 -11.42 -2.38 22.74
CA PHE A 47 -12.55 -2.23 21.83
C PHE A 47 -13.07 -3.54 21.21
N ARG A 48 -12.31 -4.63 21.22
CA ARG A 48 -12.78 -5.94 20.72
C ARG A 48 -13.43 -6.82 21.80
N THR A 49 -13.22 -6.50 23.08
CA THR A 49 -13.88 -7.22 24.16
C THR A 49 -15.39 -6.99 24.14
N GLY A 50 -16.16 -8.07 24.05
CA GLY A 50 -17.63 -8.02 24.08
C GLY A 50 -18.31 -7.73 22.74
N VAL A 51 -17.56 -7.67 21.63
CA VAL A 51 -18.16 -7.58 20.28
C VAL A 51 -18.72 -8.95 19.88
N PRO A 52 -20.03 -9.09 19.63
CA PRO A 52 -20.62 -10.37 19.22
C PRO A 52 -19.96 -10.89 17.94
N GLY A 53 -19.49 -12.13 17.97
CA GLY A 53 -18.84 -12.78 16.82
C GLY A 53 -17.34 -12.48 16.67
N VAL A 54 -16.73 -11.74 17.60
CA VAL A 54 -15.27 -11.58 17.67
C VAL A 54 -14.76 -12.36 18.89
N ASP A 55 -14.07 -13.47 18.65
CA ASP A 55 -13.28 -14.14 19.68
C ASP A 55 -11.92 -13.43 19.78
N PRO A 56 -11.59 -12.76 20.91
CA PRO A 56 -10.31 -12.08 21.09
C PRO A 56 -9.11 -13.03 21.08
N SER A 57 -9.35 -14.34 21.23
CA SER A 57 -8.34 -15.40 21.21
C SER A 57 -8.29 -16.11 19.84
N ALA A 58 -9.22 -15.80 18.93
CA ALA A 58 -9.20 -16.40 17.61
C ALA A 58 -8.03 -15.83 16.81
N PRO A 59 -7.29 -16.69 16.08
CA PRO A 59 -6.31 -16.21 15.12
C PRO A 59 -6.98 -15.27 14.11
N PRO A 60 -6.27 -14.26 13.60
CA PRO A 60 -6.80 -13.35 12.60
C PRO A 60 -7.41 -14.13 11.43
N PRO A 61 -8.53 -13.67 10.85
CA PRO A 61 -9.22 -14.39 9.79
C PRO A 61 -8.25 -14.73 8.66
N ALA A 62 -8.12 -16.02 8.33
CA ALA A 62 -7.15 -16.58 7.39
C ALA A 62 -7.33 -16.12 5.93
N LYS A 63 -8.25 -15.18 5.65
CA LYS A 63 -8.27 -14.43 4.37
C LYS A 63 -7.40 -13.19 4.49
N VAL A 64 -6.14 -13.39 4.87
CA VAL A 64 -5.12 -12.43 4.52
C VAL A 64 -4.88 -12.69 3.03
N VAL A 65 -5.32 -11.77 2.16
CA VAL A 65 -4.77 -11.75 0.80
C VAL A 65 -3.29 -11.44 1.02
N THR A 66 -2.45 -12.46 1.02
CA THR A 66 -1.01 -12.28 1.12
C THR A 66 -0.58 -11.57 -0.16
N LEU A 67 -0.37 -10.26 -0.04
CA LEU A 67 0.36 -9.51 -1.04
C LEU A 67 1.81 -9.93 -0.87
N ASP A 68 2.26 -10.82 -1.73
CA ASP A 68 3.66 -11.18 -1.78
C ASP A 68 4.37 -10.04 -2.50
N GLU A 69 4.89 -9.10 -1.72
CA GLU A 69 5.73 -8.02 -2.19
C GLU A 69 7.19 -8.45 -2.15
N GLN A 70 7.86 -8.36 -3.30
CA GLN A 70 9.27 -8.68 -3.44
C GLN A 70 9.95 -7.63 -4.32
N LEU A 71 11.23 -7.38 -4.07
CA LEU A 71 12.04 -6.52 -4.93
C LEU A 71 12.73 -7.39 -5.99
N VAL A 72 12.43 -7.15 -7.26
CA VAL A 72 13.13 -7.77 -8.39
C VAL A 72 13.97 -6.68 -9.05
N GLU A 73 15.29 -6.74 -8.87
CA GLU A 73 16.24 -5.75 -9.42
C GLU A 73 15.87 -4.30 -9.02
N GLY A 74 15.41 -4.12 -7.78
CA GLY A 74 15.01 -2.82 -7.23
C GLY A 74 13.56 -2.41 -7.52
N TRP A 75 12.82 -3.19 -8.31
CA TRP A 75 11.41 -2.92 -8.61
C TRP A 75 10.49 -3.70 -7.68
N PRO A 76 9.57 -3.05 -6.95
CA PRO A 76 8.53 -3.74 -6.21
C PRO A 76 7.60 -4.50 -7.16
N LEU A 77 7.58 -5.81 -7.00
CA LEU A 77 6.66 -6.75 -7.62
C LEU A 77 5.68 -7.25 -6.56
N THR A 78 4.40 -6.98 -6.77
CA THR A 78 3.31 -7.52 -5.95
C THR A 78 2.62 -8.63 -6.73
N THR A 79 2.41 -9.77 -6.09
CA THR A 79 1.58 -10.86 -6.64
C THR A 79 0.36 -11.08 -5.76
N ALA A 80 -0.80 -11.25 -6.39
CA ALA A 80 -2.06 -11.52 -5.72
C ALA A 80 -2.90 -12.52 -6.54
N PRO A 81 -3.85 -13.23 -5.92
CA PRO A 81 -4.90 -13.91 -6.65
C PRO A 81 -5.65 -12.94 -7.56
N SER A 82 -5.99 -13.36 -8.78
CA SER A 82 -6.78 -12.53 -9.69
C SER A 82 -8.13 -12.15 -9.07
N PRO A 83 -8.55 -10.88 -9.13
CA PRO A 83 -9.87 -10.44 -8.66
C PRO A 83 -11.04 -11.17 -9.35
N THR A 84 -10.79 -11.69 -10.55
CA THR A 84 -11.77 -12.46 -11.33
C THR A 84 -11.77 -13.96 -11.00
N GLY A 85 -10.92 -14.40 -10.05
CA GLY A 85 -10.76 -15.80 -9.67
C GLY A 85 -9.97 -16.65 -10.67
N LYS A 86 -9.48 -16.07 -11.78
CA LYS A 86 -8.73 -16.77 -12.82
C LYS A 86 -7.30 -16.26 -12.91
N GLY A 87 -6.34 -17.12 -12.59
CA GLY A 87 -4.91 -16.85 -12.67
C GLY A 87 -4.40 -15.92 -11.57
N VAL A 88 -3.24 -15.32 -11.83
CA VAL A 88 -2.58 -14.37 -10.93
C VAL A 88 -2.75 -12.94 -11.43
N PHE A 89 -2.79 -12.00 -10.48
CA PHE A 89 -2.64 -10.59 -10.73
C PHE A 89 -1.25 -10.17 -10.24
N MET A 90 -0.43 -9.69 -11.17
CA MET A 90 0.94 -9.27 -10.87
C MET A 90 1.08 -7.79 -11.20
N THR A 91 1.81 -7.06 -10.37
CA THR A 91 2.03 -5.63 -10.55
C THR A 91 3.47 -5.27 -10.23
N LEU A 92 4.16 -4.67 -11.19
CA LEU A 92 5.49 -4.11 -11.05
C LEU A 92 5.37 -2.58 -11.01
N THR A 93 5.98 -1.92 -10.02
CA THR A 93 5.83 -0.47 -9.83
C THR A 93 7.16 0.27 -9.85
N ASN A 94 7.11 1.56 -10.22
CA ASN A 94 8.23 2.48 -10.15
C ASN A 94 7.71 3.89 -9.88
N ILE A 95 8.39 4.60 -8.99
CA ILE A 95 8.05 5.96 -8.59
C ILE A 95 9.09 6.89 -9.21
N SER A 96 8.66 8.01 -9.78
CA SER A 96 9.59 9.00 -10.32
C SER A 96 10.52 9.49 -9.19
N PRO A 97 11.86 9.45 -9.39
CA PRO A 97 12.81 9.85 -8.36
C PRO A 97 12.65 11.34 -8.01
N GLU A 98 12.30 12.16 -8.99
CA GLU A 98 11.99 13.56 -8.81
C GLU A 98 10.46 13.80 -8.86
N PRO A 99 9.95 14.82 -8.15
CA PRO A 99 8.57 15.27 -8.31
C PRO A 99 8.24 15.66 -9.74
N MET A 100 6.95 15.61 -10.08
CA MET A 100 6.46 16.13 -11.36
C MET A 100 6.75 17.63 -11.50
N THR A 101 6.91 18.10 -12.73
CA THR A 101 7.03 19.54 -13.01
C THR A 101 5.85 20.31 -12.40
N ASP A 102 6.17 21.38 -11.68
CA ASP A 102 5.21 22.23 -10.95
C ASP A 102 4.37 21.46 -9.91
N SER A 103 4.93 20.41 -9.30
CA SER A 103 4.34 19.65 -8.21
C SER A 103 5.40 19.25 -7.17
N ASP A 104 4.97 18.99 -5.95
CA ASP A 104 5.73 18.30 -4.90
C ASP A 104 5.47 16.78 -4.87
N GLN A 105 4.65 16.28 -5.81
CA GLN A 105 4.22 14.88 -5.86
C GLN A 105 4.97 14.11 -6.97
N SER A 106 5.46 12.92 -6.64
CA SER A 106 6.02 11.98 -7.61
C SER A 106 4.92 11.26 -8.38
N ALA A 107 5.21 10.95 -9.64
CA ALA A 107 4.38 10.10 -10.48
C ALA A 107 4.67 8.61 -10.20
N LYS A 108 3.73 7.74 -10.56
CA LYS A 108 3.88 6.30 -10.44
C LYS A 108 3.66 5.62 -11.79
N LEU A 109 4.64 4.84 -12.23
CA LEU A 109 4.54 3.88 -13.31
C LEU A 109 4.13 2.52 -12.73
N THR A 110 3.22 1.85 -13.41
CA THR A 110 2.75 0.52 -13.03
C THR A 110 2.58 -0.35 -14.26
N ILE A 111 3.21 -1.51 -14.27
CA ILE A 111 3.02 -2.55 -15.28
C ILE A 111 2.32 -3.72 -14.61
N SER A 112 1.21 -4.17 -15.16
CA SER A 112 0.41 -5.24 -14.56
C SER A 112 0.10 -6.37 -15.54
N CYS A 113 -0.06 -7.57 -15.00
CA CYS A 113 -0.61 -8.72 -15.68
C CYS A 113 -1.87 -9.18 -14.96
N ALA A 114 -2.98 -9.29 -15.70
CA ALA A 114 -4.23 -9.85 -15.21
C ALA A 114 -4.71 -10.94 -16.18
N GLY A 115 -4.44 -12.21 -15.84
CA GLY A 115 -4.63 -13.32 -16.79
C GLY A 115 -3.66 -13.20 -17.96
N ALA A 116 -4.16 -13.10 -19.20
CA ALA A 116 -3.33 -12.86 -20.39
C ALA A 116 -3.24 -11.38 -20.79
N ASN A 117 -3.86 -10.48 -20.03
CA ASN A 117 -3.91 -9.06 -20.36
C ASN A 117 -2.80 -8.29 -19.63
N THR A 118 -1.85 -7.76 -20.41
CA THR A 118 -0.82 -6.85 -19.91
C THR A 118 -1.28 -5.41 -20.00
N SER A 119 -1.08 -4.62 -18.96
CA SER A 119 -1.32 -3.17 -18.97
C SER A 119 -0.11 -2.40 -18.47
N ILE A 120 -0.01 -1.16 -18.93
CA ILE A 120 0.87 -0.14 -18.38
C ILE A 120 0.03 1.07 -18.02
N SER A 121 0.28 1.64 -16.85
CA SER A 121 -0.39 2.85 -16.40
C SER A 121 0.59 3.80 -15.75
N PHE A 122 0.32 5.09 -15.95
CA PHE A 122 0.98 6.19 -15.28
C PHE A 122 -0.07 6.89 -14.42
N TRP A 123 0.25 7.05 -13.14
CA TRP A 123 -0.56 7.76 -12.18
C TRP A 123 0.13 9.08 -11.83
N PHE A 124 -0.60 10.18 -12.00
CA PHE A 124 -0.12 11.55 -11.81
C PHE A 124 -0.92 12.26 -10.72
N PRO A 125 -0.58 12.08 -9.44
CA PRO A 125 -1.35 12.64 -8.32
C PRO A 125 -1.72 14.12 -8.52
N GLY A 126 -3.00 14.44 -8.30
CA GLY A 126 -3.51 15.81 -8.43
C GLY A 126 -3.58 16.37 -9.86
N ARG A 127 -3.28 15.58 -10.89
CA ARG A 127 -3.41 15.98 -12.30
C ARG A 127 -4.58 15.25 -12.94
N TYR A 128 -5.76 15.88 -12.93
CA TYR A 128 -6.96 15.26 -13.50
C TYR A 128 -6.96 15.37 -15.03
N MET A 129 -7.25 14.26 -15.70
CA MET A 129 -7.24 14.15 -17.16
C MET A 129 -8.65 14.27 -17.73
N SER A 130 -8.76 14.86 -18.92
CA SER A 130 -9.99 14.84 -19.71
C SER A 130 -10.50 13.41 -19.91
N SER A 131 -11.81 13.20 -19.93
CA SER A 131 -12.41 11.90 -20.28
C SER A 131 -12.20 11.51 -21.74
N GLU A 132 -11.90 12.50 -22.60
CA GLU A 132 -11.72 12.32 -24.04
C GLU A 132 -10.37 12.87 -24.51
N GLY A 133 -9.81 12.27 -25.58
CA GLY A 133 -8.61 12.77 -26.24
C GLY A 133 -7.34 12.75 -25.38
N ARG A 134 -7.20 11.76 -24.49
CA ARG A 134 -6.01 11.61 -23.65
C ARG A 134 -4.80 11.22 -24.49
N VAL A 135 -3.82 12.12 -24.56
CA VAL A 135 -2.56 11.91 -25.26
C VAL A 135 -1.42 11.90 -24.24
N LEU A 136 -0.75 10.75 -24.12
CA LEU A 136 0.51 10.62 -23.39
C LEU A 136 1.65 10.87 -24.36
N GLU A 137 2.57 11.76 -24.00
CA GLU A 137 3.81 11.96 -24.72
C GLU A 137 4.97 11.31 -23.96
N ALA A 138 5.72 10.40 -24.59
CA ALA A 138 6.89 9.76 -23.98
C ALA A 138 8.16 10.02 -24.80
N SER A 139 9.22 10.44 -24.12
CA SER A 139 10.57 10.62 -24.66
C SER A 139 11.50 9.64 -23.96
N TYR A 140 12.15 8.78 -24.72
CA TYR A 140 13.07 7.76 -24.22
C TYR A 140 14.50 8.28 -24.37
N ASP A 141 15.27 8.31 -23.28
CA ASP A 141 16.67 8.78 -23.27
C ASP A 141 16.88 10.14 -23.98
N GLY A 142 15.91 11.06 -23.85
CA GLY A 142 15.98 12.41 -24.44
C GLY A 142 15.67 12.47 -25.95
N SER A 143 15.20 11.38 -26.54
CA SER A 143 14.72 11.35 -27.94
C SER A 143 13.47 12.22 -28.17
N LYS A 144 13.08 12.40 -29.44
CA LYS A 144 11.84 13.09 -29.79
C LYS A 144 10.65 12.36 -29.16
N ALA A 145 9.73 13.12 -28.54
CA ALA A 145 8.56 12.54 -27.91
C ALA A 145 7.64 11.81 -28.91
N GLU A 146 7.30 10.57 -28.59
CA GLU A 146 6.24 9.80 -29.22
C GLU A 146 4.91 10.09 -28.54
N LYS A 147 3.81 10.02 -29.30
CA LYS A 147 2.45 10.28 -28.82
C LYS A 147 1.63 9.00 -28.81
N TYR A 148 0.95 8.75 -27.71
CA TYR A 148 0.05 7.61 -27.55
C TYR A 148 -1.35 8.09 -27.16
N ASP A 149 -2.36 7.63 -27.89
CA ASP A 149 -3.74 7.73 -27.44
C ASP A 149 -3.96 6.68 -26.35
N VAL A 150 -4.30 7.15 -25.15
CA VAL A 150 -4.39 6.31 -23.96
C VAL A 150 -5.78 6.35 -23.34
N GLY A 151 -6.12 5.30 -22.61
CA GLY A 151 -7.29 5.27 -21.73
C GLY A 151 -6.95 5.80 -20.34
N GLY A 152 -7.83 5.50 -19.39
CA GLY A 152 -7.63 5.81 -17.97
C GLY A 152 -8.82 6.52 -17.34
N TYR A 153 -8.64 6.95 -16.10
CA TYR A 153 -9.62 7.66 -15.28
C TYR A 153 -8.88 8.59 -14.34
N ASP A 154 -9.53 9.70 -13.95
CA ASP A 154 -8.97 10.69 -13.03
C ASP A 154 -7.54 11.11 -13.40
N SER A 155 -6.57 10.73 -12.58
CA SER A 155 -5.14 11.00 -12.72
C SER A 155 -4.35 9.87 -13.36
N GLN A 156 -5.02 8.86 -13.91
CA GLN A 156 -4.42 7.72 -14.58
C GLN A 156 -4.45 7.89 -16.11
N MET A 157 -3.34 7.54 -16.74
CA MET A 157 -3.21 7.35 -18.18
C MET A 157 -2.71 5.94 -18.45
N SER A 158 -3.41 5.14 -19.26
CA SER A 158 -3.09 3.72 -19.38
C SER A 158 -3.29 3.13 -20.78
N LEU A 159 -2.47 2.12 -21.08
CA LEU A 159 -2.57 1.25 -22.24
C LEU A 159 -2.75 -0.19 -21.76
N SER A 160 -3.55 -0.97 -22.49
CA SER A 160 -3.88 -2.35 -22.14
C SER A 160 -3.82 -3.26 -23.36
N GLY A 161 -3.64 -4.56 -23.12
CA GLY A 161 -3.55 -5.60 -24.13
C GLY A 161 -2.40 -5.39 -25.10
N ASN A 162 -2.61 -5.71 -26.37
CA ASN A 162 -1.57 -5.64 -27.40
C ASN A 162 -0.98 -4.23 -27.62
N LYS A 163 -1.65 -3.17 -27.15
CA LYS A 163 -1.16 -1.79 -27.25
C LYS A 163 -0.13 -1.45 -26.16
N SER A 164 -0.16 -2.13 -25.02
CA SER A 164 0.80 -1.87 -23.93
C SER A 164 2.17 -2.49 -24.21
N ILE A 165 2.19 -3.69 -24.81
CA ILE A 165 3.40 -4.49 -25.02
C ILE A 165 4.49 -3.74 -25.82
N PRO A 166 4.20 -3.06 -26.95
CA PRO A 166 5.23 -2.31 -27.68
C PRO A 166 5.83 -1.17 -26.85
N VAL A 167 5.02 -0.45 -26.09
CA VAL A 167 5.48 0.65 -25.22
C VAL A 167 6.36 0.09 -24.10
N ILE A 168 5.96 -1.02 -23.50
CA ILE A 168 6.77 -1.69 -22.48
C ILE A 168 8.11 -2.16 -23.06
N LYS A 169 8.14 -2.68 -24.29
CA LYS A 169 9.39 -3.05 -24.97
C LYS A 169 10.29 -1.84 -25.23
N GLN A 170 9.72 -0.68 -25.54
CA GLN A 170 10.50 0.57 -25.63
C GLN A 170 11.08 0.97 -24.28
N LEU A 171 10.32 0.84 -23.18
CA LEU A 171 10.84 1.08 -21.83
C LEU A 171 12.00 0.14 -21.48
N MET A 172 11.91 -1.14 -21.81
CA MET A 172 13.01 -2.11 -21.58
C MET A 172 14.27 -1.78 -22.39
N ALA A 173 14.15 -1.02 -23.47
CA ALA A 173 15.27 -0.63 -24.33
C ALA A 173 15.90 0.72 -23.93
N ALA A 174 15.31 1.44 -22.97
CA ALA A 174 15.73 2.77 -22.55
C ALA A 174 16.26 2.74 -21.11
N ASN A 175 17.08 3.73 -20.76
CA ASN A 175 17.54 3.92 -19.38
C ASN A 175 16.57 4.81 -18.60
N LYS A 176 15.94 5.77 -19.28
CA LYS A 176 14.98 6.70 -18.71
C LYS A 176 13.82 6.95 -19.67
N VAL A 177 12.66 7.26 -19.10
CA VAL A 177 11.54 7.80 -19.86
C VAL A 177 11.04 9.07 -19.20
N LYS A 178 10.93 10.13 -20.00
CA LYS A 178 10.19 11.33 -19.64
C LYS A 178 8.81 11.26 -20.25
N VAL A 179 7.79 11.21 -19.41
CA VAL A 179 6.40 11.28 -19.83
C VAL A 179 5.82 12.66 -19.57
N SER A 180 4.94 13.12 -20.45
CA SER A 180 4.23 14.39 -20.28
C SER A 180 2.80 14.28 -20.77
N ALA A 181 1.94 15.08 -20.15
CA ALA A 181 0.52 15.14 -20.47
C ALA A 181 -0.03 16.53 -20.14
N THR A 182 -1.15 16.85 -20.77
CA THR A 182 -1.90 18.07 -20.47
C THR A 182 -3.17 17.68 -19.71
N PRO A 183 -3.31 18.10 -18.43
CA PRO A 183 -4.52 17.84 -17.65
C PRO A 183 -5.70 18.64 -18.21
N SER A 184 -6.92 18.30 -17.77
CA SER A 184 -8.13 19.06 -18.16
C SER A 184 -8.11 20.50 -17.66
N SER A 185 -7.42 20.74 -16.54
CA SER A 185 -7.18 22.05 -15.97
C SER A 185 -5.70 22.24 -15.66
N GLY A 186 -5.09 23.28 -16.24
CA GLY A 186 -3.72 23.68 -15.98
C GLY A 186 -2.73 23.41 -17.12
N PRO A 187 -1.45 23.76 -16.91
CA PRO A 187 -0.42 23.61 -17.93
C PRO A 187 -0.03 22.15 -18.12
N LYS A 188 0.64 21.90 -19.24
CA LYS A 188 1.34 20.63 -19.48
C LYS A 188 2.39 20.41 -18.39
N PHE A 189 2.45 19.20 -17.85
CA PHE A 189 3.46 18.79 -16.87
C PHE A 189 4.26 17.60 -17.40
N SER A 190 5.33 17.24 -16.69
CA SER A 190 6.11 16.04 -16.99
C SER A 190 6.60 15.32 -15.73
N ALA A 191 6.90 14.04 -15.88
CA ALA A 191 7.57 13.19 -14.90
C ALA A 191 8.65 12.38 -15.61
N GLU A 192 9.74 12.08 -14.92
CA GLU A 192 10.81 11.22 -15.45
C GLU A 192 10.94 9.98 -14.57
N PHE A 193 11.14 8.82 -15.18
CA PHE A 193 11.35 7.55 -14.49
C PHE A 193 12.72 6.97 -14.86
N ASP A 194 13.41 6.41 -13.88
CA ASP A 194 14.60 5.58 -14.08
C ASP A 194 14.14 4.15 -14.40
N LEU A 195 14.65 3.57 -15.47
CA LEU A 195 14.27 2.25 -15.98
C LEU A 195 15.32 1.18 -15.70
N ALA A 196 16.37 1.50 -14.94
CA ALA A 196 17.39 0.54 -14.53
C ALA A 196 16.75 -0.73 -13.93
N GLY A 197 17.20 -1.90 -14.38
CA GLY A 197 16.70 -3.20 -13.91
C GLY A 197 15.38 -3.68 -14.53
N LEU A 198 14.63 -2.83 -15.25
CA LEU A 198 13.30 -3.18 -15.78
C LEU A 198 13.30 -4.44 -16.65
N THR A 199 14.28 -4.57 -17.55
CA THR A 199 14.37 -5.69 -18.51
C THR A 199 14.36 -7.05 -17.84
N LYS A 200 14.99 -7.16 -16.67
CA LYS A 200 14.96 -8.37 -15.85
C LYS A 200 13.72 -8.42 -14.96
N ALA A 201 13.39 -7.30 -14.30
CA ALA A 201 12.29 -7.20 -13.34
C ALA A 201 10.92 -7.58 -13.92
N ILE A 202 10.72 -7.34 -15.22
CA ILE A 202 9.46 -7.64 -15.90
C ILE A 202 9.29 -9.10 -16.33
N THR A 203 10.34 -9.93 -16.23
CA THR A 203 10.31 -11.34 -16.67
C THR A 203 9.11 -12.12 -16.12
N PRO A 204 8.77 -12.04 -14.81
CA PRO A 204 7.63 -12.78 -14.27
C PRO A 204 6.28 -12.34 -14.87
N ILE A 205 6.13 -11.04 -15.17
CA ILE A 205 4.94 -10.50 -15.84
C ILE A 205 4.82 -11.05 -17.25
N ARG A 206 5.93 -11.08 -18.00
CA ARG A 206 5.98 -11.58 -19.37
C ARG A 206 5.64 -13.05 -19.46
N GLU A 207 6.16 -13.86 -18.54
CA GLU A 207 5.86 -15.29 -18.45
C GLU A 207 4.38 -15.52 -18.12
N ALA A 208 3.84 -14.79 -17.14
CA ALA A 208 2.45 -14.92 -16.72
C ALA A 208 1.45 -14.50 -17.82
N CYS A 209 1.77 -13.44 -18.57
CA CYS A 209 0.90 -12.91 -19.63
C CYS A 209 1.23 -13.43 -21.05
N GLY A 210 2.34 -14.15 -21.23
CA GLY A 210 2.71 -14.86 -22.46
C GLY A 210 3.27 -14.01 -23.60
N TRP A 211 4.23 -13.10 -23.37
CA TRP A 211 4.80 -12.24 -24.43
C TRP A 211 6.29 -11.86 -24.31
#